data_AF-A0A9Y2NHE2-F1
#
_entry.id   AF-A0A9Y2NHE2-F1
#
_cell.length_a   1.000
_cell.length_b   1.000
_cell.length_c   1.000
_cell.angle_alpha   90.00
_cell.angle_beta   90.00
_cell.angle_gamma   90.00
#
_symmetry.space_group_name_H-M   'P 1'
#
loop_
_entity.id
_entity.type
_entity.pdbx_description
1 polymer ?
#
loop_
_entity_poly.entity_id
_entity_poly.type
_entity_poly.pdbx_seq_one_letter_code
_entity_poly.pdbx_strand_id
1 'polypeptide(L)'
;MLDLAGAPAPPGGGSLDLASAPAPGGVSLDLGGGEIGSVSLDLAPPPPLPPPDSRPAPPARRAGRPGRPVVRLGAGRRLQLGPKTPAVTLDRLQSAVGLLTVEAMCAAATPALGCAYDLADGRSAFLGSGTTASRTPFLAVRRRSVSADLRQVRQLVRLVVVAVFPPAAAPPGLLVVSTWDGSRLELPLGKPAGGRVTVPLSIHNVGGELVLRAEAGEGLSSPRAAAEAFGFHRIGWLDDFTCAGGVA
;
A
#
# COMPACT_ATOMS: atom_id res chain seq x y z
N MET A 1 19.13 -50.01 13.61
CA MET A 1 20.34 -49.71 14.39
C MET A 1 20.38 -48.21 14.54
N LEU A 2 20.13 -47.73 15.75
CA LEU A 2 20.03 -46.31 16.11
C LEU A 2 21.40 -45.65 15.98
N ASP A 3 21.45 -44.44 15.42
CA ASP A 3 22.52 -43.50 15.76
C ASP A 3 21.92 -42.10 15.94
N LEU A 4 22.24 -41.52 17.09
CA LEU A 4 21.58 -40.43 17.78
C LEU A 4 22.69 -39.67 18.51
N ALA A 5 23.30 -38.65 17.90
CA ALA A 5 24.06 -37.63 18.62
C ALA A 5 24.52 -36.50 17.68
N GLY A 6 24.46 -35.27 18.17
CA GLY A 6 25.29 -34.19 17.66
C GLY A 6 24.59 -32.84 17.44
N ALA A 7 23.97 -32.27 18.48
CA ALA A 7 23.58 -30.87 18.47
C ALA A 7 24.72 -30.01 19.05
N PRO A 8 25.31 -29.05 18.30
CA PRO A 8 26.23 -28.07 18.85
C PRO A 8 25.49 -26.88 19.48
N ALA A 9 26.05 -26.41 20.60
CA ALA A 9 25.52 -25.40 21.52
C ALA A 9 25.42 -23.97 20.91
N PRO A 10 24.47 -23.14 21.36
CA PRO A 10 24.42 -21.72 21.01
C PRO A 10 25.32 -20.86 21.92
N PRO A 11 26.10 -19.90 21.39
CA PRO A 11 26.86 -18.96 22.20
C PRO A 11 26.03 -17.75 22.66
N GLY A 12 26.22 -17.38 23.93
CA GLY A 12 26.54 -16.03 24.40
C GLY A 12 25.46 -14.95 24.33
N GLY A 13 24.79 -14.71 25.46
CA GLY A 13 23.96 -13.52 25.68
C GLY A 13 24.80 -12.23 25.72
N GLY A 14 24.46 -11.30 24.83
CA GLY A 14 24.93 -9.92 24.87
C GLY A 14 23.96 -9.05 25.67
N SER A 15 24.40 -8.60 26.84
CA SER A 15 23.76 -7.57 27.66
C SER A 15 23.94 -6.22 26.98
N LEU A 16 22.84 -5.56 26.60
CA LEU A 16 22.85 -4.20 26.05
C LEU A 16 22.48 -3.20 27.15
N ASP A 17 23.49 -2.42 27.50
CA ASP A 17 23.50 -1.29 28.42
C ASP A 17 22.63 -0.15 27.87
N LEU A 18 21.61 0.28 28.62
CA LEU A 18 20.78 1.45 28.30
C LEU A 18 21.29 2.64 29.10
N ALA A 19 22.19 3.40 28.49
CA ALA A 19 22.71 4.65 29.04
C ALA A 19 21.66 5.78 28.93
N SER A 20 21.35 6.35 30.10
CA SER A 20 21.10 7.76 30.45
C SER A 20 20.33 8.67 29.50
N ALA A 21 19.17 9.11 29.99
CA ALA A 21 18.39 10.26 29.52
C ALA A 21 19.02 11.60 29.95
N PRO A 22 18.96 12.65 29.09
CA PRO A 22 19.07 14.04 29.53
C PRO A 22 17.69 14.71 29.74
N ALA A 23 17.66 15.61 30.72
CA ALA A 23 16.52 16.26 31.34
C ALA A 23 15.78 17.32 30.47
N PRO A 24 14.52 17.66 30.81
CA PRO A 24 13.77 18.73 30.16
C PRO A 24 14.19 20.12 30.66
N GLY A 25 14.62 20.98 29.73
CA GLY A 25 14.83 22.41 29.98
C GLY A 25 13.51 23.17 29.92
N GLY A 26 13.15 23.82 31.02
CA GLY A 26 12.01 24.72 31.10
C GLY A 26 12.28 26.07 30.43
N VAL A 27 11.25 26.61 29.76
CA VAL A 27 11.17 28.02 29.43
C VAL A 27 9.85 28.56 29.98
N SER A 28 10.00 29.37 31.02
CA SER A 28 8.98 30.25 31.59
C SER A 28 8.92 31.52 30.74
N LEU A 29 7.73 31.97 30.37
CA LEU A 29 7.52 33.29 29.76
C LEU A 29 6.36 33.97 30.49
N ASP A 30 6.75 35.05 31.15
CA ASP A 30 6.00 35.85 32.10
C ASP A 30 5.20 36.97 31.40
N LEU A 31 4.22 37.49 32.13
CA LEU A 31 3.20 38.45 31.78
C LEU A 31 3.70 39.90 31.59
N GLY A 32 3.00 40.64 30.73
CA GLY A 32 2.76 42.09 30.85
C GLY A 32 1.41 42.38 30.18
N GLY A 33 0.38 42.89 30.89
CA GLY A 33 0.21 44.31 31.21
C GLY A 33 -0.11 45.06 29.91
N GLY A 34 -1.35 45.42 29.56
CA GLY A 34 -2.37 46.11 30.33
C GLY A 34 -2.61 47.46 29.65
N GLU A 35 -3.68 47.62 28.87
CA GLU A 35 -4.28 48.93 28.55
C GLU A 35 -5.78 48.78 28.27
N ILE A 36 -6.54 49.65 28.94
CA ILE A 36 -7.98 49.82 28.82
C ILE A 36 -8.17 51.05 27.93
N GLY A 37 -8.83 50.90 26.77
CA GLY A 37 -9.01 51.99 25.82
C GLY A 37 -10.28 51.87 24.99
N SER A 38 -11.25 52.71 25.34
CA SER A 38 -12.37 53.28 24.57
C SER A 38 -13.08 52.51 23.44
N VAL A 39 -14.40 52.48 23.64
CA VAL A 39 -15.49 52.23 22.70
C VAL A 39 -15.46 53.22 21.52
N SER A 40 -15.64 52.71 20.30
CA SER A 40 -16.22 53.48 19.20
C SER A 40 -17.05 52.55 18.31
N LEU A 41 -18.35 52.86 18.21
CA LEU A 41 -19.28 52.27 17.25
C LEU A 41 -18.85 52.68 15.84
N ASP A 42 -18.68 51.72 14.94
CA ASP A 42 -18.56 51.97 13.51
C ASP A 42 -19.65 51.21 12.74
N LEU A 43 -20.32 51.94 11.84
CA LEU A 43 -21.45 51.49 11.04
C LEU A 43 -20.94 50.80 9.78
N ALA A 44 -21.09 49.48 9.77
CA ALA A 44 -20.66 48.60 8.69
C ALA A 44 -21.33 48.93 7.33
N PRO A 45 -20.56 49.06 6.23
CA PRO A 45 -21.07 48.81 4.89
C PRO A 45 -21.18 47.28 4.64
N PRO A 46 -22.21 46.81 3.91
CA PRO A 46 -22.39 45.39 3.63
C PRO A 46 -21.23 44.83 2.78
N PRO A 47 -20.75 43.61 3.08
CA PRO A 47 -19.66 42.99 2.35
C PRO A 47 -20.08 42.69 0.90
N PRO A 48 -19.17 42.86 -0.08
CA PRO A 48 -19.40 42.43 -1.45
C PRO A 48 -19.64 40.92 -1.51
N LEU A 49 -20.60 40.51 -2.35
CA LEU A 49 -20.93 39.11 -2.62
C LEU A 49 -19.66 38.30 -2.95
N PRO A 50 -19.48 37.12 -2.33
CA PRO A 50 -18.36 36.25 -2.65
C PRO A 50 -18.41 35.85 -4.14
N PRO A 51 -17.26 35.77 -4.83
CA PRO A 51 -17.22 35.23 -6.17
C PRO A 51 -17.77 33.79 -6.17
N PRO A 52 -18.41 33.35 -7.28
CA PRO A 52 -18.89 31.98 -7.38
C PRO A 52 -17.74 31.01 -7.08
N ASP A 53 -18.04 30.09 -6.18
CA ASP A 53 -17.14 29.06 -5.68
C ASP A 53 -16.59 28.26 -6.89
N SER A 54 -15.37 28.59 -7.32
CA SER A 54 -14.60 27.85 -8.33
C SER A 54 -14.12 26.53 -7.75
N ARG A 55 -15.01 25.75 -7.14
CA ARG A 55 -14.70 24.39 -6.74
C ARG A 55 -14.53 23.60 -8.04
N PRO A 56 -13.36 22.99 -8.28
CA PRO A 56 -13.23 22.07 -9.38
C PRO A 56 -14.35 21.02 -9.25
N ALA A 57 -15.20 20.96 -10.26
CA ALA A 57 -16.28 19.98 -10.31
C ALA A 57 -15.67 18.60 -10.04
N PRO A 58 -16.27 17.78 -9.15
CA PRO A 58 -15.81 16.41 -8.99
C PRO A 58 -15.79 15.76 -10.37
N PRO A 59 -14.72 15.04 -10.75
CA PRO A 59 -14.61 14.47 -12.08
C PRO A 59 -15.88 13.68 -12.37
N ALA A 60 -16.55 14.06 -13.46
CA ALA A 60 -17.77 13.43 -13.91
C ALA A 60 -17.58 11.91 -13.84
N ARG A 61 -18.27 11.26 -12.90
CA ARG A 61 -18.33 9.81 -12.82
C ARG A 61 -18.86 9.36 -14.18
N ARG A 62 -17.96 8.89 -15.05
CA ARG A 62 -18.34 8.28 -16.33
C ARG A 62 -19.38 7.22 -16.02
N ALA A 63 -20.63 7.49 -16.39
CA ALA A 63 -21.71 6.52 -16.32
C ALA A 63 -21.22 5.25 -17.03
N GLY A 64 -21.12 4.17 -16.26
CA GLY A 64 -20.41 2.97 -16.64
C GLY A 64 -21.02 2.36 -17.89
N ARG A 65 -20.20 2.21 -18.94
CA ARG A 65 -20.42 1.22 -19.99
C ARG A 65 -20.78 -0.12 -19.33
N PRO A 66 -21.73 -0.91 -19.87
CA PRO A 66 -22.04 -2.24 -19.35
C PRO A 66 -20.73 -3.01 -19.18
N GLY A 67 -20.45 -3.38 -17.93
CA GLY A 67 -19.18 -3.94 -17.52
C GLY A 67 -18.86 -5.16 -18.36
N ARG A 68 -17.69 -5.14 -19.00
CA ARG A 68 -17.15 -6.34 -19.67
C ARG A 68 -17.23 -7.50 -18.67
N PRO A 69 -17.73 -8.69 -19.06
CA PRO A 69 -17.88 -9.81 -18.14
C PRO A 69 -16.53 -10.09 -17.49
N VAL A 70 -16.50 -10.00 -16.15
CA VAL A 70 -15.27 -10.23 -15.39
C VAL A 70 -15.02 -11.74 -15.39
N VAL A 71 -13.85 -12.13 -15.89
CA VAL A 71 -13.44 -13.53 -15.92
C VAL A 71 -13.29 -14.02 -14.47
N ARG A 72 -13.84 -15.19 -14.14
CA ARG A 72 -13.62 -15.83 -12.84
C ARG A 72 -12.45 -16.81 -12.93
N LEU A 73 -11.56 -16.79 -11.92
CA LEU A 73 -10.47 -17.75 -11.83
C LEU A 73 -11.00 -19.07 -11.26
N GLY A 74 -11.01 -20.12 -12.07
CA GLY A 74 -11.33 -21.46 -11.54
C GLY A 74 -10.18 -22.04 -10.74
N ALA A 75 -10.47 -22.96 -9.82
CA ALA A 75 -9.48 -23.63 -9.00
C ALA A 75 -8.41 -24.36 -9.85
N GLY A 76 -7.15 -24.27 -9.42
CA GLY A 76 -5.99 -24.86 -10.11
C GLY A 76 -5.70 -24.29 -11.50
N ARG A 77 -6.40 -23.23 -11.92
CA ARG A 77 -6.22 -22.67 -13.27
C ARG A 77 -5.08 -21.67 -13.30
N ARG A 78 -4.40 -21.63 -14.46
CA ARG A 78 -3.45 -20.59 -14.82
C ARG A 78 -4.12 -19.57 -15.74
N LEU A 79 -3.95 -18.29 -15.45
CA LEU A 79 -4.45 -17.18 -16.27
C LEU A 79 -3.40 -16.07 -16.38
N GLN A 80 -3.22 -15.51 -17.56
CA GLN A 80 -2.38 -14.33 -17.75
C GLN A 80 -3.26 -13.08 -17.79
N LEU A 81 -2.97 -12.10 -16.93
CA LEU A 81 -3.61 -10.78 -17.03
C LEU A 81 -2.82 -9.90 -18.01
N GLY A 82 -3.57 -9.05 -18.71
CA GLY A 82 -3.01 -8.13 -19.69
C GLY A 82 -4.12 -7.31 -20.34
N PRO A 83 -3.84 -6.59 -21.44
CA PRO A 83 -4.82 -5.68 -22.05
C PRO A 83 -6.12 -6.36 -22.47
N LYS A 84 -6.05 -7.63 -22.89
CA LYS A 84 -7.23 -8.42 -23.29
C LYS A 84 -8.06 -8.88 -22.09
N THR A 85 -7.41 -9.20 -20.97
CA THR A 85 -8.04 -9.68 -19.74
C THR A 85 -7.45 -8.89 -18.57
N PRO A 86 -7.89 -7.64 -18.39
CA PRO A 86 -7.25 -6.75 -17.43
C PRO A 86 -7.65 -7.06 -15.99
N ALA A 87 -8.76 -7.77 -15.78
CA ALA A 87 -9.26 -8.10 -14.45
C ALA A 87 -9.79 -9.53 -14.37
N VAL A 88 -9.65 -10.11 -13.18
CA VAL A 88 -10.21 -11.40 -12.79
C VAL A 88 -10.88 -11.26 -11.43
N THR A 89 -11.94 -12.02 -11.20
CA THR A 89 -12.56 -12.16 -9.88
C THR A 89 -12.21 -13.54 -9.33
N LEU A 90 -11.68 -13.57 -8.11
CA LEU A 90 -11.61 -14.80 -7.32
C LEU A 90 -13.01 -15.13 -6.81
N ASP A 91 -13.35 -16.41 -6.75
CA ASP A 91 -14.60 -16.79 -6.11
C ASP A 91 -14.56 -16.52 -4.59
N ARG A 92 -15.71 -16.69 -3.93
CA ARG A 92 -15.82 -16.45 -2.47
C ARG A 92 -14.92 -17.37 -1.65
N LEU A 93 -14.71 -18.62 -2.08
CA LEU A 93 -13.92 -19.59 -1.34
C LEU A 93 -12.43 -19.26 -1.47
N GLN A 94 -11.97 -18.99 -2.69
CA GLN A 94 -10.64 -18.50 -3.00
C GLN A 94 -10.35 -17.20 -2.28
N SER A 95 -11.33 -16.31 -2.15
CA SER A 95 -11.16 -15.02 -1.46
C SER A 95 -11.14 -15.13 0.06
N ALA A 96 -11.62 -16.23 0.65
CA ALA A 96 -11.79 -16.37 2.10
C ALA A 96 -10.82 -17.37 2.77
N VAL A 97 -10.13 -18.21 1.99
CA VAL A 97 -9.35 -19.33 2.51
C VAL A 97 -7.88 -19.17 2.17
N GLY A 98 -7.03 -19.41 3.17
CA GLY A 98 -5.58 -19.52 3.01
C GLY A 98 -4.90 -18.18 2.75
N LEU A 99 -3.90 -18.19 1.86
CA LEU A 99 -3.03 -17.06 1.56
C LEU A 99 -3.13 -16.70 0.09
N LEU A 100 -3.19 -15.39 -0.19
CA LEU A 100 -2.92 -14.82 -1.51
C LEU A 100 -1.47 -14.35 -1.50
N THR A 101 -0.63 -14.91 -2.37
CA THR A 101 0.78 -14.50 -2.47
C THR A 101 1.03 -13.87 -3.82
N VAL A 102 1.64 -12.70 -3.83
CA VAL A 102 2.11 -11.99 -5.01
C VAL A 102 3.63 -12.01 -4.97
N GLU A 103 4.27 -12.55 -6.01
CA GLU A 103 5.72 -12.70 -6.07
C GLU A 103 6.29 -12.14 -7.38
N ALA A 104 7.41 -11.41 -7.29
CA ALA A 104 8.16 -10.95 -8.45
C ALA A 104 9.22 -11.98 -8.86
N MET A 105 9.07 -12.53 -10.07
CA MET A 105 10.00 -13.45 -10.69
C MET A 105 10.74 -12.74 -11.83
N CYS A 106 12.02 -12.40 -11.61
CA CYS A 106 12.89 -11.80 -12.62
C CYS A 106 14.24 -12.49 -12.62
N ALA A 107 14.83 -12.72 -13.80
CA ALA A 107 16.13 -13.40 -13.95
C ALA A 107 17.30 -12.61 -13.34
N ALA A 108 17.25 -11.28 -13.35
CA ALA A 108 18.21 -10.39 -12.69
C ALA A 108 17.50 -9.13 -12.18
N ALA A 109 18.11 -8.43 -11.23
CA ALA A 109 17.66 -7.12 -10.74
C ALA A 109 16.17 -7.07 -10.33
N THR A 110 15.71 -8.08 -9.57
CA THR A 110 14.31 -8.20 -9.14
C THR A 110 13.84 -6.96 -8.37
N PRO A 111 12.69 -6.37 -8.73
CA PRO A 111 12.16 -5.23 -8.01
C PRO A 111 11.86 -5.58 -6.55
N ALA A 112 12.03 -4.61 -5.67
CA ALA A 112 11.53 -4.69 -4.32
C ALA A 112 10.00 -4.50 -4.36
N LEU A 113 9.25 -5.41 -3.73
CA LEU A 113 7.80 -5.26 -3.61
C LEU A 113 7.41 -4.53 -2.33
N GLY A 114 6.29 -3.83 -2.42
CA GLY A 114 5.55 -3.24 -1.32
C GLY A 114 4.06 -3.19 -1.64
N CYS A 115 3.25 -2.67 -0.73
CA CYS A 115 1.84 -2.44 -0.98
C CYS A 115 1.29 -1.25 -0.20
N ALA A 116 0.30 -0.56 -0.78
CA ALA A 116 -0.57 0.37 -0.06
C ALA A 116 -1.95 -0.27 0.06
N TYR A 117 -2.62 -0.05 1.19
CA TYR A 117 -3.94 -0.64 1.44
C TYR A 117 -4.83 0.26 2.29
N ASP A 118 -6.14 0.05 2.11
CA ASP A 118 -7.21 0.64 2.92
C ASP A 118 -8.01 -0.46 3.61
N LEU A 119 -8.37 -0.19 4.86
CA LEU A 119 -9.21 -1.04 5.68
C LEU A 119 -10.64 -0.49 5.80
N ALA A 120 -11.56 -1.39 6.14
CA ALA A 120 -12.98 -1.08 6.32
C ALA A 120 -13.24 -0.17 7.52
N ASP A 121 -12.34 -0.15 8.50
CA ASP A 121 -12.35 0.75 9.65
C ASP A 121 -11.82 2.16 9.33
N GLY A 122 -11.49 2.43 8.06
CA GLY A 122 -11.03 3.73 7.57
C GLY A 122 -9.52 3.91 7.61
N ARG A 123 -8.78 2.97 8.20
CA ARG A 123 -7.32 3.03 8.29
C ARG A 123 -6.64 2.81 6.94
N SER A 124 -5.53 3.49 6.72
CA SER A 124 -4.71 3.39 5.50
C SER A 124 -3.23 3.25 5.86
N ALA A 125 -2.50 2.38 5.16
CA ALA A 125 -1.05 2.25 5.38
C ALA A 125 -0.29 1.79 4.15
N PHE A 126 1.02 2.00 4.18
CA PHE A 126 1.98 1.48 3.20
C PHE A 126 2.93 0.50 3.89
N LEU A 127 3.26 -0.59 3.22
CA LEU A 127 4.25 -1.58 3.65
C LEU A 127 5.30 -1.75 2.56
N GLY A 128 6.54 -1.41 2.88
CA GLY A 128 7.67 -1.53 1.97
C GLY A 128 8.52 -2.77 2.28
N SER A 129 9.36 -3.17 1.33
CA SER A 129 10.41 -4.16 1.59
C SER A 129 11.34 -3.65 2.70
N GLY A 130 11.32 -4.31 3.86
CA GLY A 130 12.17 -3.96 5.01
C GLY A 130 11.46 -3.18 6.12
N THR A 131 10.17 -2.85 5.95
CA THR A 131 9.37 -2.36 7.08
C THR A 131 9.09 -3.52 8.04
N THR A 132 9.61 -3.42 9.26
CA THR A 132 9.40 -4.41 10.31
C THR A 132 7.98 -4.30 10.86
N ALA A 133 7.15 -5.26 10.45
CA ALA A 133 5.83 -5.57 11.00
C ALA A 133 4.78 -4.45 10.91
N SER A 134 3.85 -4.62 9.97
CA SER A 134 2.51 -4.07 10.14
C SER A 134 1.94 -4.60 11.46
N ARG A 135 1.33 -3.74 12.28
CA ARG A 135 0.54 -4.19 13.46
C ARG A 135 -0.72 -4.98 13.05
N THR A 136 -0.99 -5.07 11.75
CA THR A 136 -2.05 -5.89 11.18
C THR A 136 -1.46 -7.23 10.69
N PRO A 137 -1.78 -8.36 11.34
CA PRO A 137 -1.13 -9.64 11.08
C PRO A 137 -1.50 -10.26 9.73
N PHE A 138 -2.38 -9.64 8.94
CA PHE A 138 -2.88 -10.22 7.70
C PHE A 138 -2.07 -9.85 6.47
N LEU A 139 -1.18 -8.85 6.50
CA LEU A 139 -0.28 -8.53 5.38
C LEU A 139 1.17 -8.74 5.80
N ALA A 140 1.92 -9.45 4.96
CA ALA A 140 3.36 -9.55 5.09
C ALA A 140 4.02 -9.15 3.78
N VAL A 141 5.05 -8.31 3.89
CA VAL A 141 5.86 -7.87 2.76
C VAL A 141 7.29 -8.35 2.99
N ARG A 142 7.83 -9.04 1.99
CA ARG A 142 9.23 -9.38 1.85
C ARG A 142 9.77 -8.68 0.61
N ARG A 143 11.09 -8.71 0.44
CA ARG A 143 11.75 -8.05 -0.70
C ARG A 143 11.12 -8.37 -2.05
N ARG A 144 10.70 -9.61 -2.30
CA ARG A 144 10.16 -10.03 -3.61
C ARG A 144 8.73 -10.53 -3.54
N SER A 145 8.07 -10.45 -2.39
CA SER A 145 6.73 -10.99 -2.23
C SER A 145 5.86 -10.17 -1.28
N VAL A 146 4.57 -10.13 -1.58
CA VAL A 146 3.51 -9.60 -0.72
C VAL A 146 2.53 -10.74 -0.50
N SER A 147 2.22 -11.06 0.75
CA SER A 147 1.23 -12.09 1.07
C SER A 147 0.11 -11.52 1.94
N ALA A 148 -1.13 -11.90 1.63
CA ALA A 148 -2.32 -11.54 2.39
C ALA A 148 -3.02 -12.78 2.95
N ASP A 149 -3.31 -12.80 4.25
CA ASP A 149 -4.21 -13.78 4.88
C ASP A 149 -5.66 -13.46 4.50
N LEU A 150 -6.24 -14.36 3.73
CA LEU A 150 -7.58 -14.21 3.17
C LEU A 150 -8.68 -14.40 4.20
N ARG A 151 -8.37 -14.99 5.36
CA ARG A 151 -9.33 -15.08 6.48
C ARG A 151 -9.74 -13.71 6.99
N GLN A 152 -8.86 -12.71 6.84
CA GLN A 152 -9.09 -11.33 7.27
C GLN A 152 -9.46 -10.40 6.10
N VAL A 153 -9.70 -10.95 4.90
CA VAL A 153 -9.95 -10.16 3.69
C VAL A 153 -11.12 -9.19 3.83
N ARG A 154 -12.10 -9.49 4.68
CA ARG A 154 -13.29 -8.63 4.92
C ARG A 154 -12.92 -7.27 5.51
N GLN A 155 -11.77 -7.18 6.18
CA GLN A 155 -11.25 -5.91 6.66
C GLN A 155 -10.58 -5.12 5.54
N LEU A 156 -10.10 -5.78 4.48
CA LEU A 156 -9.47 -5.13 3.34
C LEU A 156 -10.53 -4.55 2.40
N VAL A 157 -10.45 -3.25 2.12
CA VAL A 157 -11.30 -2.58 1.11
C VAL A 157 -10.61 -2.63 -0.25
N ARG A 158 -9.33 -2.23 -0.29
CA ARG A 158 -8.50 -2.26 -1.48
C ARG A 158 -7.02 -2.34 -1.11
N LEU A 159 -6.24 -2.89 -2.01
CA LEU A 159 -4.78 -2.98 -1.95
C LEU A 159 -4.21 -2.69 -3.33
N VAL A 160 -3.06 -2.04 -3.40
CA VAL A 160 -2.24 -1.97 -4.60
C VAL A 160 -0.85 -2.52 -4.31
N VAL A 161 -0.30 -3.30 -5.23
CA VAL A 161 1.06 -3.80 -5.15
C VAL A 161 1.96 -2.79 -5.84
N VAL A 162 3.01 -2.36 -5.15
CA VAL A 162 4.01 -1.42 -5.66
C VAL A 162 5.29 -2.19 -5.94
N ALA A 163 5.85 -2.02 -7.13
CA ALA A 163 7.13 -2.58 -7.52
C ALA A 163 8.16 -1.47 -7.69
N VAL A 164 9.24 -1.54 -6.92
CA VAL A 164 10.35 -0.58 -6.92
C VAL A 164 11.56 -1.22 -7.59
N PHE A 165 11.88 -0.78 -8.79
CA PHE A 165 12.99 -1.29 -9.59
C PHE A 165 14.32 -0.65 -9.16
N PRO A 166 15.41 -1.42 -9.16
CA PRO A 166 16.74 -0.86 -8.96
C PRO A 166 17.11 0.12 -10.09
N PRO A 167 18.09 1.01 -9.86
CA PRO A 167 18.54 1.99 -10.86
C PRO A 167 18.97 1.37 -12.19
N ALA A 168 19.61 0.20 -12.13
CA ALA A 168 20.09 -0.53 -13.30
C ALA A 168 18.94 -0.91 -14.27
N ALA A 169 19.29 -1.25 -15.51
CA ALA A 169 18.34 -1.90 -16.40
C ALA A 169 17.88 -3.21 -15.76
N ALA A 170 16.56 -3.38 -15.61
CA ALA A 170 15.99 -4.62 -15.13
C ALA A 170 15.39 -5.36 -16.33
N PRO A 171 15.78 -6.63 -16.57
CA PRO A 171 15.16 -7.42 -17.62
C PRO A 171 13.66 -7.60 -17.31
N PRO A 172 12.84 -7.86 -18.34
CA PRO A 172 11.45 -8.21 -18.13
C PRO A 172 11.35 -9.47 -17.26
N GLY A 173 10.32 -9.51 -16.42
CA GLY A 173 9.97 -10.64 -15.58
C GLY A 173 8.46 -10.80 -15.48
N LEU A 174 8.02 -11.52 -14.45
CA LEU A 174 6.62 -11.79 -14.19
C LEU A 174 6.28 -11.46 -12.74
N LEU A 175 5.12 -10.87 -12.53
CA LEU A 175 4.45 -10.87 -11.25
C LEU A 175 3.50 -12.07 -11.23
N VAL A 176 3.67 -12.96 -10.26
CA VAL A 176 2.87 -14.17 -10.11
C VAL A 176 1.99 -14.01 -8.90
N VAL A 177 0.68 -14.17 -9.06
CA VAL A 177 -0.26 -14.27 -7.94
C VAL A 177 -0.69 -15.72 -7.78
N SER A 178 -0.53 -16.27 -6.59
CA SER A 178 -0.89 -17.65 -6.26
C SER A 178 -1.90 -17.67 -5.11
N THR A 179 -2.88 -18.57 -5.22
CA THR A 179 -3.88 -18.84 -4.19
C THR A 179 -3.68 -20.23 -3.59
N TRP A 180 -4.36 -20.51 -2.47
CA TRP A 180 -4.25 -21.76 -1.73
C TRP A 180 -4.67 -23.01 -2.54
N ASP A 181 -5.59 -22.84 -3.49
CA ASP A 181 -6.13 -23.91 -4.33
C ASP A 181 -5.28 -24.19 -5.58
N GLY A 182 -4.05 -23.67 -5.61
CA GLY A 182 -3.10 -23.84 -6.71
C GLY A 182 -3.39 -22.98 -7.94
N SER A 183 -4.38 -22.09 -7.89
CA SER A 183 -4.61 -21.16 -9.01
C SER A 183 -3.49 -20.15 -9.12
N ARG A 184 -3.17 -19.77 -10.35
CA ARG A 184 -2.01 -18.93 -10.68
C ARG A 184 -2.37 -17.86 -11.69
N LEU A 185 -2.11 -16.60 -11.34
CA LEU A 185 -2.21 -15.47 -12.23
C LEU A 185 -0.82 -14.96 -12.57
N GLU A 186 -0.61 -14.58 -13.83
CA GLU A 186 0.66 -14.06 -14.29
C GLU A 186 0.46 -12.71 -14.95
N LEU A 187 1.29 -11.74 -14.56
CA LEU A 187 1.31 -10.41 -15.13
C LEU A 187 2.74 -10.13 -15.64
N PRO A 188 2.91 -9.66 -16.88
CA PRO A 188 4.19 -9.13 -17.32
C PRO A 188 4.65 -8.01 -16.38
N LEU A 189 5.89 -8.12 -15.90
CA LEU A 189 6.51 -7.13 -15.02
C LEU A 189 7.74 -6.58 -15.72
N GLY A 190 7.74 -5.29 -16.03
CA GLY A 190 8.85 -4.60 -16.69
C GLY A 190 9.17 -3.29 -15.98
N LYS A 191 10.42 -2.84 -16.10
CA LYS A 191 10.80 -1.51 -15.63
C LYS A 191 9.98 -0.46 -16.40
N PRO A 192 9.30 0.46 -15.72
CA PRO A 192 8.50 1.46 -16.40
C PRO A 192 9.37 2.50 -17.12
N ALA A 193 8.84 3.11 -18.18
CA ALA A 193 9.47 4.26 -18.81
C ALA A 193 9.31 5.49 -17.90
N GLY A 194 10.39 6.25 -17.67
CA GLY A 194 10.34 7.53 -16.94
C GLY A 194 10.29 7.43 -15.41
N GLY A 195 10.43 6.24 -14.81
CA GLY A 195 10.40 6.08 -13.36
C GLY A 195 11.12 4.84 -12.84
N ARG A 196 11.12 4.67 -11.52
CA ARG A 196 11.60 3.44 -10.85
C ARG A 196 10.49 2.69 -10.15
N VAL A 197 9.33 3.31 -9.99
CA VAL A 197 8.19 2.73 -9.29
C VAL A 197 7.08 2.49 -10.30
N THR A 198 6.39 1.36 -10.17
CA THR A 198 5.16 1.11 -10.90
C THR A 198 4.19 0.33 -10.02
N VAL A 199 2.91 0.36 -10.38
CA VAL A 199 1.86 -0.37 -9.70
C VAL A 199 1.34 -1.41 -10.67
N PRO A 200 1.84 -2.65 -10.67
CA PRO A 200 1.43 -3.66 -11.66
C PRO A 200 0.05 -4.28 -11.37
N LEU A 201 -0.41 -4.22 -10.12
CA LEU A 201 -1.60 -4.94 -9.67
C LEU A 201 -2.38 -4.12 -8.64
N SER A 202 -3.68 -3.99 -8.86
CA SER A 202 -4.66 -3.54 -7.87
C SER A 202 -5.58 -4.69 -7.47
N ILE A 203 -6.03 -4.68 -6.21
CA ILE A 203 -6.89 -5.69 -5.61
C ILE A 203 -8.01 -4.95 -4.88
N HIS A 204 -9.26 -5.30 -5.17
CA HIS A 204 -10.44 -4.72 -4.55
C HIS A 204 -11.30 -5.81 -3.91
N ASN A 205 -11.83 -5.54 -2.73
CA ASN A 205 -12.85 -6.39 -2.13
C ASN A 205 -14.25 -5.90 -2.57
N VAL A 206 -14.95 -6.74 -3.32
CA VAL A 206 -16.30 -6.46 -3.82
C VAL A 206 -17.24 -7.51 -3.24
N GLY A 207 -17.91 -7.16 -2.14
CA GLY A 207 -18.89 -8.06 -1.51
C GLY A 207 -18.27 -9.36 -0.97
N GLY A 208 -17.01 -9.33 -0.54
CA GLY A 208 -16.28 -10.50 -0.05
C GLY A 208 -15.55 -11.30 -1.13
N GLU A 209 -15.68 -10.91 -2.40
CA GLU A 209 -14.89 -11.46 -3.51
C GLU A 209 -13.74 -10.51 -3.85
N LEU A 210 -12.53 -11.05 -4.03
CA LEU A 210 -11.38 -10.27 -4.46
C LEU A 210 -11.37 -10.13 -5.98
N VAL A 211 -11.32 -8.88 -6.45
CA VAL A 211 -11.13 -8.53 -7.84
C VAL A 211 -9.70 -8.06 -8.03
N LEU A 212 -8.93 -8.80 -8.83
CA LEU A 212 -7.55 -8.50 -9.16
C LEU A 212 -7.50 -7.88 -10.54
N ARG A 213 -6.82 -6.74 -10.66
CA ARG A 213 -6.73 -5.99 -11.90
C ARG A 213 -5.28 -5.64 -12.22
N ALA A 214 -4.86 -5.97 -13.43
CA ALA A 214 -3.62 -5.50 -14.02
C ALA A 214 -3.73 -4.00 -14.30
N GLU A 215 -2.75 -3.26 -13.82
CA GLU A 215 -2.66 -1.82 -14.00
C GLU A 215 -1.60 -1.48 -15.05
N ALA A 216 -1.74 -0.31 -15.68
CA ALA A 216 -0.79 0.16 -16.67
C ALA A 216 0.55 0.48 -16.01
N GLY A 217 1.64 0.05 -16.63
CA GLY A 217 3.01 0.21 -16.13
C GLY A 217 3.57 1.63 -16.26
N GLU A 218 2.80 2.65 -15.88
CA GLU A 218 3.28 4.02 -15.85
C GLU A 218 4.41 4.16 -14.83
N GLY A 219 5.43 4.94 -15.19
CA GLY A 219 6.59 5.19 -14.36
C GLY A 219 6.30 6.28 -13.35
N LEU A 220 6.47 5.93 -12.08
CA LEU A 220 6.29 6.83 -10.95
C LEU A 220 7.65 7.10 -10.30
N SER A 221 7.77 8.28 -9.70
CA SER A 221 8.99 8.75 -9.07
C SER A 221 9.28 8.03 -7.75
N SER A 222 8.25 7.82 -6.93
CA SER A 222 8.37 7.27 -5.58
C SER A 222 7.17 6.39 -5.18
N PRO A 223 7.31 5.53 -4.15
CA PRO A 223 6.18 4.83 -3.55
C PRO A 223 5.06 5.75 -3.05
N ARG A 224 5.42 6.93 -2.52
CA ARG A 224 4.46 7.96 -2.14
C ARG A 224 3.64 8.44 -3.34
N ALA A 225 4.29 8.83 -4.43
CA ALA A 225 3.61 9.26 -5.66
C ALA A 225 2.70 8.15 -6.21
N ALA A 226 3.13 6.88 -6.09
CA ALA A 226 2.31 5.74 -6.47
C ALA A 226 1.06 5.57 -5.59
N ALA A 227 1.21 5.69 -4.27
CA ALA A 227 0.08 5.65 -3.36
C ALA A 227 -0.92 6.80 -3.62
N GLU A 228 -0.43 8.02 -3.81
CA GLU A 228 -1.25 9.19 -4.10
C GLU A 228 -1.99 9.07 -5.45
N ALA A 229 -1.32 8.58 -6.51
CA ALA A 229 -1.91 8.37 -7.82
C ALA A 229 -3.08 7.35 -7.80
N PHE A 230 -3.03 6.38 -6.87
CA PHE A 230 -4.10 5.40 -6.66
C PHE A 230 -5.09 5.82 -5.55
N GLY A 231 -4.99 7.04 -5.06
CA GLY A 231 -5.96 7.64 -4.14
C GLY A 231 -5.76 7.29 -2.66
N PHE A 232 -4.57 6.85 -2.26
CA PHE A 232 -4.22 6.57 -0.85
C PHE A 232 -3.68 7.82 -0.15
N HIS A 233 -4.55 8.81 0.06
CA HIS A 233 -4.16 10.13 0.57
C HIS A 233 -4.02 10.21 2.11
N ARG A 234 -4.44 9.16 2.84
CA ARG A 234 -4.43 9.13 4.30
C ARG A 234 -3.15 8.55 4.90
N ILE A 235 -2.23 8.08 4.07
CA ILE A 235 -0.97 7.49 4.53
C ILE A 235 -0.04 8.63 4.97
N GLY A 236 0.41 8.58 6.23
CA GLY A 236 1.45 9.48 6.73
C GLY A 236 2.82 9.10 6.16
N TRP A 237 3.52 10.04 5.55
CA TRP A 237 4.85 9.84 4.96
C TRP A 237 5.91 10.61 5.75
N LEU A 238 7.02 9.96 6.06
CA LEU A 238 8.22 10.60 6.60
C LEU A 238 9.06 11.18 5.45
N ASP A 239 9.20 10.39 4.38
CA ASP A 239 9.84 10.76 3.12
C ASP A 239 9.15 10.04 1.95
N ASP A 240 9.70 10.16 0.74
CA ASP A 240 9.12 9.59 -0.48
C ASP A 240 9.07 8.05 -0.50
N PHE A 241 9.88 7.38 0.33
CA PHE A 241 10.04 5.93 0.39
C PHE A 241 9.63 5.33 1.73
N THR A 242 9.50 6.15 2.77
CA THR A 242 9.25 5.74 4.16
C THR A 242 7.94 6.32 4.66
N CYS A 243 7.03 5.47 5.10
CA CYS A 243 5.84 5.90 5.83
C CYS A 243 6.20 6.23 7.28
N ALA A 244 5.60 7.28 7.83
CA ALA A 244 5.67 7.58 9.27
C ALA A 244 4.84 6.50 9.98
N GLY A 245 5.50 5.44 10.45
CA GLY A 245 4.87 4.22 10.97
C GLY A 245 3.74 4.51 11.95
N GLY A 246 2.51 4.52 11.44
CA GLY A 246 1.32 4.89 12.17
C GLY A 246 0.15 4.62 11.26
N VAL A 247 -0.66 3.63 11.63
CA VAL A 247 -1.94 3.42 10.98
C VAL A 247 -2.81 4.61 11.41
N ALA A 248 -2.88 5.63 10.57
CA ALA A 248 -3.74 6.79 10.78
C ALA A 248 -5.22 6.42 10.58
#